data_AF-A0A2U1MKI6-F1
#
_entry.id   AF-A0A2U1MKI6-F1
#
_cell.length_a   1.000
_cell.length_b   1.000
_cell.length_c   1.000
_cell.angle_alpha   90.00
_cell.angle_beta   90.00
_cell.angle_gamma   90.00
#
_symmetry.space_group_name_H-M   'P 1'
#
loop_
_entity.id
_entity.type
_entity.pdbx_description
1 polymer ?
#
loop_
_entity_poly.entity_id
_entity_poly.type
_entity_poly.pdbx_seq_one_letter_code
_entity_poly.pdbx_strand_id
1 'polypeptide(L)'
;MAYSREMISQYFHMTIRQAAKELNVSLTAFKRNSRDVGIQRWPYRKLKSINSIINDFQSLSPTNNSDYEEMNDAYGSDCDKQE
;
A
#
# COMPACT_ATOMS: atom_id res chain seq x y z
N MET A 1 -6.53 -0.88 -21.06
CA MET A 1 -6.69 0.32 -20.21
C MET A 1 -5.37 0.60 -19.52
N ALA A 2 -4.68 1.67 -19.94
CA ALA A 2 -3.44 2.11 -19.33
C ALA A 2 -3.75 3.11 -18.21
N TYR A 3 -3.13 2.94 -17.04
CA TYR A 3 -3.22 3.90 -15.95
C TYR A 3 -2.08 4.91 -16.07
N SER A 4 -2.31 6.17 -15.71
CA SER A 4 -1.23 7.15 -15.64
C SER A 4 -0.40 6.97 -14.37
N ARG A 5 0.84 7.47 -14.39
CA ARG A 5 1.73 7.40 -13.23
C ARG A 5 1.15 8.16 -12.04
N GLU A 6 0.51 9.28 -12.30
CA GLU A 6 -0.09 10.16 -11.30
C GLU A 6 -1.23 9.43 -10.58
N MET A 7 -2.10 8.73 -11.33
CA MET A 7 -3.18 7.94 -10.75
C MET A 7 -2.64 6.82 -9.86
N ILE A 8 -1.64 6.06 -10.34
CA ILE A 8 -1.04 4.97 -9.54
C ILE A 8 -0.35 5.51 -8.28
N SER A 9 0.26 6.71 -8.36
CA SER A 9 1.00 7.30 -7.24
C SER A 9 0.14 7.57 -6.00
N GLN A 10 -1.16 7.81 -6.20
CA GLN A 10 -2.10 8.01 -5.10
C GLN A 10 -2.19 6.80 -4.16
N TYR A 11 -1.86 5.60 -4.65
CA TYR A 11 -1.99 4.35 -3.91
C TYR A 11 -0.66 3.87 -3.28
N PHE A 12 0.42 4.64 -3.32
CA PHE A 12 1.73 4.20 -2.79
C PHE A 12 1.75 3.98 -1.28
N HIS A 13 0.80 4.58 -0.56
CA HIS A 13 0.62 4.41 0.88
C HIS A 13 0.07 3.03 1.27
N MET A 14 -0.40 2.22 0.31
CA MET A 14 -0.96 0.89 0.56
C MET A 14 -0.21 -0.22 -0.18
N THR A 15 -0.54 -1.48 0.15
CA THR A 15 0.08 -2.63 -0.52
C THR A 15 -0.38 -2.74 -1.98
N ILE A 16 0.42 -3.39 -2.82
CA ILE A 16 0.06 -3.64 -4.23
C ILE A 16 -1.27 -4.42 -4.37
N ARG A 17 -1.59 -5.27 -3.38
CA ARG A 17 -2.83 -6.05 -3.36
C ARG A 17 -4.04 -5.16 -3.04
N GLN A 18 -3.90 -4.25 -2.08
CA GLN A 18 -4.93 -3.26 -1.76
C GLN A 18 -5.14 -2.30 -2.93
N ALA A 19 -4.08 -1.74 -3.50
CA ALA A 19 -4.18 -0.84 -4.66
C ALA A 19 -4.93 -1.48 -5.84
N ALA A 20 -4.65 -2.76 -6.14
CA ALA A 20 -5.35 -3.49 -7.18
C ALA A 20 -6.84 -3.71 -6.84
N LYS A 21 -7.17 -3.95 -5.57
CA LYS A 21 -8.56 -4.10 -5.09
C LYS A 21 -9.33 -2.78 -5.21
N GLU A 22 -8.74 -1.67 -4.77
CA GLU A 22 -9.33 -0.33 -4.87
C GLU A 22 -9.58 0.11 -6.31
N LEU A 23 -8.72 -0.32 -7.23
CA LEU A 23 -8.86 -0.03 -8.66
C LEU A 23 -9.71 -1.08 -9.41
N ASN A 24 -10.31 -2.04 -8.70
CA ASN A 24 -11.10 -3.14 -9.24
C ASN A 24 -10.41 -3.89 -10.40
N VAL A 25 -9.10 -4.09 -10.31
CA VAL A 25 -8.30 -4.81 -11.30
C VAL A 25 -7.60 -6.03 -10.73
N SER A 26 -7.34 -7.00 -11.59
CA SER A 26 -6.54 -8.16 -11.20
C SER A 26 -5.10 -7.74 -10.87
N LEU A 27 -4.50 -8.38 -9.86
CA LEU A 27 -3.13 -8.10 -9.44
C LEU A 27 -2.12 -8.26 -10.58
N THR A 28 -2.35 -9.22 -11.49
CA THR A 28 -1.48 -9.45 -12.64
C THR A 28 -1.56 -8.32 -13.65
N ALA A 29 -2.77 -7.84 -13.97
CA ALA A 29 -2.96 -6.68 -14.84
C ALA A 29 -2.38 -5.41 -14.21
N PHE A 30 -2.60 -5.20 -12.91
CA PHE A 30 -2.07 -4.07 -12.17
C PHE A 30 -0.54 -4.04 -12.16
N LYS A 31 0.11 -5.19 -11.97
CA LYS A 31 1.58 -5.31 -12.08
C LYS A 31 2.11 -5.03 -13.48
N ARG A 32 1.36 -5.36 -14.54
CA ARG A 32 1.75 -5.04 -15.92
C ARG A 32 1.66 -3.52 -16.13
N ASN A 33 0.51 -2.93 -15.86
CA ASN A 33 0.30 -1.49 -15.96
C ASN A 33 1.31 -0.68 -15.13
N SER A 34 1.61 -1.11 -13.90
CA SER A 34 2.65 -0.47 -13.06
C SER A 34 4.02 -0.51 -13.72
N ARG A 35 4.40 -1.61 -14.38
CA ARG A 35 5.68 -1.71 -15.08
C ARG A 35 5.70 -0.82 -16.32
N ASP A 36 4.58 -0.71 -17.03
CA ASP A 36 4.43 0.11 -18.23
C ASP A 36 4.63 1.61 -17.94
N VAL A 37 4.22 2.08 -16.75
CA VAL A 37 4.47 3.46 -16.29
C VAL A 37 5.84 3.66 -15.61
N GLY A 38 6.72 2.65 -15.65
CA GLY A 38 8.07 2.71 -15.09
C GLY A 38 8.19 2.32 -13.61
N ILE A 39 7.13 1.84 -12.97
CA ILE A 39 7.14 1.39 -11.56
C ILE A 39 7.44 -0.12 -11.52
N GLN A 40 8.73 -0.48 -11.57
CA GLN A 40 9.16 -1.89 -11.55
C GLN A 40 9.06 -2.55 -10.17
N ARG A 41 9.14 -1.76 -9.10
CA ARG A 41 9.07 -2.20 -7.71
C ARG A 41 8.08 -1.31 -6.98
N TRP A 42 7.14 -1.93 -6.27
CA TRP A 42 6.11 -1.19 -5.56
C TRP A 42 6.70 -0.45 -4.34
N PRO A 43 6.54 0.88 -4.21
CA PRO A 43 7.26 1.69 -3.24
C PRO A 43 6.81 1.52 -1.77
N TYR A 44 5.73 0.79 -1.52
CA TYR A 44 5.15 0.59 -0.17
C TYR A 44 6.17 0.15 0.89
N ARG A 45 7.05 -0.80 0.58
CA ARG A 45 8.04 -1.30 1.55
C ARG A 45 9.03 -0.21 1.97
N LYS A 46 9.50 0.58 1.00
CA LYS A 46 10.44 1.67 1.26
C LYS A 46 9.75 2.79 2.02
N LEU A 47 8.52 3.13 1.64
CA LEU A 47 7.71 4.13 2.31
C LEU A 47 7.46 3.76 3.78
N LYS A 48 7.11 2.49 4.05
CA LYS A 48 6.94 1.97 5.41
C LYS A 48 8.21 2.09 6.25
N SER A 49 9.37 1.76 5.67
CA SER A 49 10.66 1.91 6.36
C SER A 49 10.98 3.37 6.70
N ILE A 50 10.73 4.29 5.77
CA ILE A 50 10.96 5.72 5.98
C ILE A 50 10.03 6.25 7.09
N ASN A 51 8.74 5.91 7.03
CA ASN A 51 7.78 6.30 8.06
C ASN A 51 8.15 5.74 9.44
N SER A 52 8.64 4.51 9.52
CA SER A 52 9.11 3.95 10.79
C SER A 52 10.24 4.79 11.38
N ILE A 53 11.24 5.15 10.57
CA ILE A 53 12.37 5.97 11.04
C ILE A 53 11.90 7.35 11.48
N ILE A 54 10.96 7.96 10.74
CA ILE A 54 10.36 9.25 11.10
C ILE A 54 9.63 9.13 12.45
N ASN A 55 8.82 8.10 12.63
CA ASN A 55 8.07 7.86 13.87
C ASN A 55 9.01 7.60 15.04
N ASP A 56 10.06 6.80 14.84
CA ASP A 56 11.08 6.53 15.87
C ASP A 56 11.74 7.84 16.31
N PHE A 57 12.13 8.70 15.35
CA PHE A 57 12.71 10.01 15.64
C PHE A 57 11.72 10.94 16.36
N GLN A 58 10.46 10.99 15.92
CA GLN A 58 9.40 11.79 16.57
C GLN A 58 9.08 11.30 17.98
N SER A 59 9.15 9.99 18.24
CA SER A 59 8.93 9.44 19.58
C SER A 59 9.99 9.90 20.60
N LEU A 60 11.21 10.18 20.13
CA LEU A 60 12.29 10.73 20.94
C LEU A 60 12.13 12.23 21.22
N SER A 61 11.34 12.94 20.40
CA SER A 61 10.99 14.35 20.57
C SER A 61 9.47 14.51 20.65
N PRO A 62 8.83 14.35 21.82
CA PRO A 62 7.38 14.41 21.95
C PRO A 62 6.88 15.83 21.70
N THR A 63 6.78 16.17 20.42
CA THR A 63 6.08 17.32 19.91
C THR A 63 4.76 16.77 19.40
N ASN A 64 3.75 16.90 20.24
CA ASN A 64 2.40 16.40 20.05
C ASN A 64 1.86 16.80 18.65
N ASN A 65 1.50 15.84 17.79
CA ASN A 65 0.45 16.01 16.78
C ASN A 65 0.02 14.69 16.08
N SER A 66 -1.23 14.32 16.37
CA SER A 66 -2.25 13.56 15.60
C SER A 66 -1.89 12.24 14.91
N ASP A 67 -2.37 11.13 15.49
CA ASP A 67 -3.50 10.33 14.98
C ASP A 67 -3.61 10.16 13.46
N TYR A 68 -3.11 9.03 12.95
CA TYR A 68 -3.51 8.50 11.64
C TYR A 68 -3.84 7.00 11.78
N GLU A 69 -5.14 6.77 12.00
CA GLU A 69 -5.98 5.62 11.61
C GLU A 69 -5.60 4.21 12.09
N GLU A 70 -6.40 3.79 13.06
CA GLU A 70 -6.59 2.48 13.67
C GLU A 70 -6.76 1.35 12.63
N MET A 71 -6.18 0.20 12.97
CA MET A 71 -6.04 -0.97 12.14
C MET A 71 -7.40 -1.52 11.67
N ASN A 72 -7.49 -1.87 10.39
CA ASN A 72 -8.51 -2.79 9.91
C ASN A 72 -8.29 -4.19 10.52
N ASP A 73 -8.88 -4.40 11.69
CA ASP A 73 -9.19 -5.68 12.28
C ASP A 73 -10.28 -6.37 11.43
N ALA A 74 -9.86 -7.33 10.61
CA ALA A 74 -10.65 -8.52 10.23
C ALA A 74 -9.86 -9.32 9.18
N TYR A 75 -8.74 -9.91 9.62
CA TYR A 75 -8.25 -11.13 8.99
C TYR A 75 -9.24 -12.25 9.37
N GLY A 76 -10.34 -12.30 8.64
CA GLY A 76 -11.41 -13.28 8.82
C GLY A 76 -12.09 -13.51 7.48
N SER A 77 -11.44 -14.24 6.59
CA SER A 77 -12.13 -14.91 5.50
C SER A 77 -11.58 -16.32 5.42
N ASP A 78 -12.37 -17.22 5.97
CA ASP A 78 -12.32 -18.66 5.78
C ASP A 78 -12.01 -19.00 4.32
N CYS A 79 -11.08 -19.94 4.14
CA CYS A 79 -10.94 -20.68 2.91
C CYS A 79 -11.11 -22.14 3.26
N ASP A 80 -12.30 -22.65 2.95
CA ASP A 80 -12.68 -24.05 2.99
C ASP A 80 -11.59 -24.94 2.40
N LYS A 81 -11.08 -25.88 3.22
CA LYS A 81 -10.45 -27.09 2.71
C LYS A 81 -11.58 -28.02 2.28
N GLN A 82 -11.83 -28.12 0.98
CA GLN A 82 -12.61 -29.22 0.42
C GLN A 82 -11.68 -30.41 0.17
N GLU A 83 -12.09 -31.55 0.71
CA GLU A 83 -11.60 -32.91 0.45
C GLU A 83 -12.08 -33.42 -0.91
#